data_AF-A0AAX4IA97-F1
#
_entry.id   AF-A0AAX4IA97-F1
#
_cell.length_a   1.000
_cell.length_b   1.000
_cell.length_c   1.000
_cell.angle_alpha   90.00
_cell.angle_beta   90.00
_cell.angle_gamma   90.00
#
_symmetry.space_group_name_H-M   'P 1'
#
loop_
_entity.id
_entity.type
_entity.pdbx_description
1 polymer ?
#
loop_
_entity_poly.entity_id
_entity_poly.type
_entity_poly.pdbx_seq_one_letter_code
_entity_poly.pdbx_strand_id
1 'polypeptide(L)'
;MSASNEQDPKRTYRGNCHCAAFVYEVELPEIKRAGECNCSVCAKKAALWASSAREDFRVVKGAESELSNYNFGSGQLTHKFCGNCGTAIMVDFPNGPPGMKMALNVRSIQDLDIAGLERKPFDGASLGPKYEPPVHQGPNPTAEVEGGKLHTGSCHCGAVTVAVVSKPINETYEGQVIECDCSICERNGYIWLYLDIDQVVLSGDDDSIGRYAFSHRILSKTFCKICGVPLTNQYNPLTEEERSMLTEDARHWHNVFREKHPVNARVLNGVDWKTLKTQHSDGKTQFQPGYVNP
;
A
#
# COMPACT_ATOMS: atom_id res chain seq x y z
N MET A 1 -46.50 -2.34 -1.23
CA MET A 1 -46.03 -3.51 -0.45
C MET A 1 -44.63 -3.17 0.03
N SER A 2 -44.51 -2.85 1.33
CA SER A 2 -43.28 -2.45 1.97
C SER A 2 -42.30 -3.63 1.98
N ALA A 3 -41.21 -3.52 1.23
CA ALA A 3 -40.07 -4.41 1.42
C ALA A 3 -39.59 -4.23 2.86
N SER A 4 -39.76 -5.28 3.66
CA SER A 4 -39.20 -5.40 5.00
C SER A 4 -37.69 -5.17 4.91
N ASN A 5 -37.25 -4.11 5.57
CA ASN A 5 -35.85 -3.72 5.68
C ASN A 5 -35.17 -4.64 6.72
N GLU A 6 -35.07 -5.93 6.41
CA GLU A 6 -34.23 -6.84 7.20
C GLU A 6 -32.78 -6.50 6.87
N GLN A 7 -32.18 -5.66 7.71
CA GLN A 7 -30.75 -5.42 7.68
C GLN A 7 -30.05 -6.73 8.06
N ASP A 8 -29.16 -7.21 7.21
CA ASP A 8 -28.29 -8.34 7.53
C ASP A 8 -27.66 -8.14 8.93
N PRO A 9 -27.61 -9.18 9.77
CA PRO A 9 -27.04 -9.06 11.10
C PRO A 9 -25.60 -8.59 11.01
N LYS A 10 -25.30 -7.49 11.71
CA LYS A 10 -23.94 -6.95 11.80
C LYS A 10 -23.10 -7.78 12.77
N ARG A 11 -21.80 -7.82 12.51
CA ARG A 11 -20.79 -8.25 13.47
C ARG A 11 -19.69 -7.20 13.60
N THR A 12 -19.02 -7.18 14.74
CA THR A 12 -17.88 -6.30 14.96
C THR A 12 -16.65 -6.83 14.24
N TYR A 13 -16.03 -5.98 13.43
CA TYR A 13 -14.72 -6.20 12.84
C TYR A 13 -13.72 -5.27 13.51
N ARG A 14 -12.56 -5.82 13.91
CA ARG A 14 -11.44 -5.05 14.43
C ARG A 14 -10.43 -4.82 13.32
N GLY A 15 -9.85 -3.63 13.26
CA GLY A 15 -8.84 -3.29 12.28
C GLY A 15 -7.80 -2.33 12.84
N ASN A 16 -6.66 -2.23 12.17
CA ASN A 16 -5.55 -1.42 12.62
C ASN A 16 -4.62 -1.00 11.48
N CYS A 17 -3.84 0.06 11.70
CA CYS A 17 -2.66 0.31 10.89
C CYS A 17 -1.55 -0.70 11.23
N HIS A 18 -0.57 -0.91 10.33
CA HIS A 18 0.46 -1.92 10.57
C HIS A 18 1.27 -1.66 11.85
N CYS A 19 1.61 -0.40 12.16
CA CYS A 19 2.36 -0.09 13.38
C CYS A 19 1.52 -0.16 14.68
N ALA A 20 0.23 -0.50 14.61
CA ALA A 20 -0.69 -0.60 15.75
C ALA A 20 -0.86 0.70 16.57
N ALA A 21 -0.44 1.86 16.04
CA ALA A 21 -0.68 3.16 16.65
C ALA A 21 -2.18 3.53 16.62
N PHE A 22 -2.85 3.17 15.52
CA PHE A 22 -4.29 3.33 15.34
C PHE A 22 -4.98 1.96 15.25
N VAL A 23 -5.98 1.75 16.11
CA VAL A 23 -6.84 0.54 16.16
C VAL A 23 -8.29 1.00 16.21
N TYR A 24 -9.16 0.34 15.45
CA TYR A 24 -10.58 0.67 15.35
C TYR A 24 -11.44 -0.59 15.37
N GLU A 25 -12.73 -0.38 15.62
CA GLU A 25 -13.78 -1.37 15.44
C GLU A 25 -14.88 -0.79 14.56
N VAL A 26 -15.49 -1.65 13.74
CA VAL A 26 -16.62 -1.29 12.90
C VAL A 26 -17.68 -2.38 12.91
N GLU A 27 -18.94 -2.01 12.95
CA GLU A 27 -20.07 -2.94 12.81
C GLU A 27 -20.52 -3.01 11.35
N LEU A 28 -20.38 -4.19 10.74
CA LEU A 28 -20.75 -4.41 9.34
C LEU A 28 -21.45 -5.77 9.19
N PRO A 29 -22.34 -5.93 8.19
CA PRO A 29 -22.70 -7.25 7.70
C PRO A 29 -21.47 -8.05 7.30
N GLU A 30 -21.65 -9.34 7.07
CA GLU A 30 -20.55 -10.20 6.62
C GLU A 30 -19.88 -9.66 5.34
N ILE A 31 -18.61 -9.26 5.45
CA ILE A 31 -17.79 -8.75 4.34
C ILE A 31 -17.45 -9.91 3.39
N LYS A 32 -18.27 -10.08 2.36
CA LYS A 32 -18.03 -11.04 1.24
C LYS A 32 -17.46 -10.38 -0.02
N ARG A 33 -17.52 -9.05 -0.07
CA ARG A 33 -17.15 -8.25 -1.24
C ARG A 33 -16.50 -6.95 -0.82
N ALA A 34 -15.62 -6.43 -1.67
CA ALA A 34 -14.98 -5.14 -1.48
C ALA A 34 -15.00 -4.32 -2.78
N GLY A 35 -15.27 -3.02 -2.66
CA GLY A 35 -15.16 -2.08 -3.76
C GLY A 35 -13.71 -1.89 -4.19
N GLU A 36 -13.42 -2.11 -5.46
CA GLU A 36 -12.10 -1.93 -6.05
C GLU A 36 -12.16 -0.74 -7.02
N CYS A 37 -11.75 0.42 -6.53
CA CYS A 37 -11.75 1.66 -7.30
C CYS A 37 -10.49 1.76 -8.17
N ASN A 38 -10.67 2.03 -9.46
CA ASN A 38 -9.56 2.19 -10.41
C ASN A 38 -8.97 3.61 -10.45
N CYS A 39 -9.42 4.56 -9.62
CA CYS A 39 -8.86 5.92 -9.62
C CYS A 39 -7.37 5.90 -9.21
N SER A 40 -6.64 6.91 -9.64
CA SER A 40 -5.17 7.01 -9.49
C SER A 40 -4.67 6.74 -8.06
N VAL A 41 -5.30 7.32 -7.04
CA VAL A 41 -4.87 7.12 -5.64
C VAL A 41 -5.21 5.71 -5.12
N CYS A 42 -6.38 5.18 -5.46
CA CYS A 42 -6.84 3.86 -5.00
C CYS A 42 -6.00 2.76 -5.64
N ALA A 43 -5.72 2.88 -6.94
CA ALA A 43 -4.86 1.97 -7.69
C ALA A 43 -3.44 1.93 -7.11
N LYS A 44 -2.84 3.09 -6.82
CA LYS A 44 -1.49 3.20 -6.22
C LYS A 44 -1.41 2.65 -4.80
N LYS A 45 -2.48 2.77 -4.01
CA LYS A 45 -2.58 2.24 -2.63
C LYS A 45 -3.11 0.80 -2.54
N ALA A 46 -3.50 0.22 -3.67
CA ALA A 46 -4.17 -1.08 -3.75
C ALA A 46 -5.40 -1.21 -2.82
N ALA A 47 -6.10 -0.10 -2.57
CA ALA A 47 -7.11 -0.04 -1.53
C ALA A 47 -8.41 -0.78 -1.95
N LEU A 48 -9.02 -1.46 -0.98
CA LEU A 48 -10.24 -2.24 -1.17
C LEU A 48 -11.26 -1.81 -0.12
N TRP A 49 -12.45 -1.39 -0.53
CA TRP A 49 -13.33 -0.61 0.33
C TRP A 49 -14.57 -1.39 0.78
N ALA A 50 -14.85 -1.35 2.08
CA ALA A 50 -16.15 -1.69 2.65
C ALA A 50 -16.78 -0.41 3.20
N SER A 51 -17.96 -0.05 2.70
CA SER A 51 -18.67 1.15 3.15
C SER A 51 -19.34 0.92 4.50
N SER A 52 -19.41 1.98 5.31
CA SER A 52 -20.02 1.95 6.63
C SER A 52 -20.74 3.28 6.92
N ALA A 53 -21.72 3.21 7.83
CA ALA A 53 -22.26 4.40 8.46
C ALA A 53 -21.25 4.94 9.47
N ARG A 54 -21.36 6.21 9.86
CA ARG A 54 -20.36 6.81 10.76
C ARG A 54 -20.55 6.32 12.20
N GLU A 55 -21.80 6.09 12.58
CA GLU A 55 -22.24 5.58 13.88
C GLU A 55 -21.81 4.13 14.16
N ASP A 56 -21.50 3.34 13.12
CA ASP A 56 -21.03 1.96 13.24
C ASP A 56 -19.51 1.89 13.50
N PHE A 57 -18.79 3.00 13.42
CA PHE A 57 -17.34 3.08 13.55
C PHE A 57 -16.92 3.66 14.90
N ARG A 58 -15.95 3.03 15.56
CA ARG A 58 -15.32 3.56 16.76
C ARG A 58 -13.81 3.35 16.78
N VAL A 59 -13.10 4.31 17.35
CA VAL A 59 -11.66 4.21 17.60
C VAL A 59 -11.44 3.46 18.92
N VAL A 60 -10.56 2.46 18.91
CA VAL A 60 -10.15 1.68 20.10
C VAL A 60 -8.84 2.20 20.68
N LYS A 61 -7.89 2.59 19.81
CA LYS A 61 -6.58 3.12 20.21
C LYS A 61 -6.12 4.20 19.24
N GLY A 62 -5.48 5.23 19.79
CA GLY A 62 -5.07 6.44 19.07
C GLY A 62 -6.25 7.41 18.90
N ALA A 63 -6.07 8.41 18.04
CA ALA A 63 -7.14 9.31 17.65
C ALA A 63 -7.23 9.42 16.13
N GLU A 64 -8.43 9.60 15.59
CA GLU A 64 -8.61 9.76 14.15
C GLU A 64 -7.92 11.01 13.60
N SER A 65 -7.78 12.05 14.44
CA SER A 65 -7.02 13.27 14.12
C SER A 65 -5.51 13.04 13.98
N GLU A 66 -4.98 11.89 14.44
CA GLU A 66 -3.57 11.51 14.26
C GLU A 66 -3.32 10.81 12.92
N LEU A 67 -4.39 10.44 12.19
CA LEU A 67 -4.25 9.97 10.82
C LEU A 67 -3.93 11.13 9.89
N SER A 68 -3.05 10.88 8.94
CA SER A 68 -2.75 11.81 7.86
C SER A 68 -3.90 11.82 6.87
N ASN A 69 -4.32 13.03 6.47
CA ASN A 69 -5.41 13.26 5.53
C ASN A 69 -4.86 13.65 4.16
N TYR A 70 -5.49 13.15 3.11
CA TYR A 70 -5.17 13.52 1.73
C TYR A 70 -6.44 13.73 0.91
N ASN A 71 -6.57 14.93 0.36
CA ASN A 71 -7.69 15.38 -0.45
C ASN A 71 -7.17 15.82 -1.82
N PHE A 72 -7.94 15.57 -2.87
CA PHE A 72 -7.64 15.96 -4.24
C PHE A 72 -8.93 16.01 -5.06
N GLY A 73 -8.84 16.43 -6.33
CA GLY A 73 -10.00 16.51 -7.21
C GLY A 73 -11.06 17.45 -6.67
N SER A 74 -12.30 16.96 -6.51
CA SER A 74 -13.41 17.73 -5.95
C SER A 74 -13.28 18.03 -4.45
N GLY A 75 -12.34 17.38 -3.74
CA GLY A 75 -12.16 17.51 -2.30
C GLY A 75 -13.26 16.86 -1.44
N GLN A 76 -14.22 16.17 -2.06
CA GLN A 76 -15.35 15.53 -1.36
C GLN A 76 -14.96 14.27 -0.57
N LEU A 77 -13.86 13.63 -0.96
CA LEU A 77 -13.32 12.43 -0.32
C LEU A 77 -12.02 12.79 0.41
N THR A 78 -11.97 12.48 1.70
CA THR A 78 -10.78 12.64 2.54
C THR A 78 -10.18 11.26 2.77
N HIS A 79 -9.07 10.95 2.09
CA HIS A 79 -8.37 9.69 2.28
C HIS A 79 -7.49 9.76 3.52
N LYS A 80 -7.69 8.83 4.46
CA LYS A 80 -6.94 8.78 5.71
C LYS A 80 -5.99 7.58 5.76
N PHE A 81 -4.77 7.82 6.19
CA PHE A 81 -3.74 6.80 6.32
C PHE A 81 -2.88 7.05 7.56
N CYS A 82 -2.21 6.02 8.04
CA CYS A 82 -1.31 6.15 9.18
C CYS A 82 -0.02 6.86 8.77
N GLY A 83 0.27 8.02 9.37
CA GLY A 83 1.50 8.78 9.10
C GLY A 83 2.80 8.05 9.49
N ASN A 84 2.72 7.01 10.32
CA ASN A 84 3.89 6.25 10.78
C ASN A 84 4.27 5.08 9.86
N CYS A 85 3.28 4.42 9.23
CA CYS A 85 3.52 3.20 8.44
C CYS A 85 2.93 3.23 7.03
N GLY A 86 2.26 4.31 6.63
CA GLY A 86 1.69 4.48 5.29
C GLY A 86 0.40 3.69 5.03
N THR A 87 -0.01 2.77 5.91
CA THR A 87 -1.23 1.96 5.72
C THR A 87 -2.46 2.85 5.52
N ALA A 88 -3.14 2.71 4.38
CA ALA A 88 -4.43 3.34 4.12
C ALA A 88 -5.51 2.70 4.99
N ILE A 89 -6.26 3.53 5.73
CA ILE A 89 -7.22 3.07 6.74
C ILE A 89 -8.65 3.28 6.27
N MET A 90 -9.00 4.50 5.87
CA MET A 90 -10.38 4.85 5.55
C MET A 90 -10.45 6.00 4.55
N VAL A 91 -11.64 6.21 4.01
CA VAL A 91 -12.03 7.43 3.31
C VAL A 91 -13.30 7.97 3.94
N ASP A 92 -13.29 9.25 4.29
CA ASP A 92 -14.51 9.96 4.67
C ASP A 92 -15.13 10.64 3.46
N PHE A 93 -16.46 10.57 3.37
CA PHE A 93 -17.25 11.27 2.37
C PHE A 93 -18.60 11.66 2.99
N PRO A 94 -18.63 12.71 3.83
CA PRO A 94 -19.81 13.07 4.65
C PRO A 94 -21.04 13.43 3.81
N ASN A 95 -20.83 13.86 2.57
CA ASN A 95 -21.90 14.17 1.60
C ASN A 95 -22.37 12.94 0.80
N GLY A 96 -21.91 11.73 1.15
CA GLY A 96 -22.37 10.49 0.54
C GLY A 96 -23.83 10.15 0.82
N PRO A 97 -24.38 9.10 0.18
CA PRO A 97 -25.74 8.63 0.44
C PRO A 97 -25.99 8.29 1.93
N PRO A 98 -27.26 8.27 2.39
CA PRO A 98 -27.59 7.76 3.72
C PRO A 98 -27.00 6.37 3.96
N GLY A 99 -26.39 6.15 5.13
CA GLY A 99 -25.71 4.89 5.48
C GLY A 99 -24.35 4.65 4.79
N MET A 100 -23.92 5.54 3.89
CA MET A 100 -22.65 5.46 3.19
C MET A 100 -21.89 6.78 3.38
N LYS A 101 -21.29 6.95 4.56
CA LYS A 101 -20.60 8.19 4.96
C LYS A 101 -19.08 8.04 5.04
N MET A 102 -18.63 6.79 5.11
CA MET A 102 -17.22 6.44 5.09
C MET A 102 -17.03 5.05 4.48
N ALA A 103 -15.80 4.72 4.14
CA ALA A 103 -15.40 3.38 3.76
C ALA A 103 -14.07 3.01 4.39
N LEU A 104 -13.95 1.77 4.85
CA LEU A 104 -12.73 1.23 5.45
C LEU A 104 -11.98 0.40 4.44
N ASN A 105 -10.64 0.50 4.46
CA ASN A 105 -9.79 -0.38 3.67
C ASN A 105 -9.82 -1.76 4.31
N VAL A 106 -10.47 -2.73 3.68
CA VAL A 106 -10.63 -4.09 4.22
C VAL A 106 -9.30 -4.79 4.45
N ARG A 107 -8.24 -4.39 3.73
CA ARG A 107 -6.87 -4.87 3.97
C ARG A 107 -6.33 -4.50 5.35
N SER A 108 -6.94 -3.55 6.04
CA SER A 108 -6.56 -3.14 7.40
C SER A 108 -7.36 -3.86 8.50
N ILE A 109 -8.39 -4.62 8.13
CA ILE A 109 -9.21 -5.43 9.05
C ILE A 109 -8.42 -6.70 9.41
N GLN A 110 -8.47 -7.06 10.69
CA GLN A 110 -7.80 -8.23 11.23
C GLN A 110 -8.47 -9.51 10.73
N ASP A 111 -7.66 -10.52 10.40
CA ASP A 111 -8.08 -11.90 10.12
C ASP A 111 -9.15 -12.06 9.03
N LEU A 112 -9.17 -11.13 8.08
CA LEU A 112 -10.06 -11.17 6.92
C LEU A 112 -9.35 -11.84 5.74
N ASP A 113 -9.99 -12.85 5.13
CA ASP A 113 -9.50 -13.47 3.90
C ASP A 113 -9.65 -12.49 2.72
N ILE A 114 -8.61 -11.68 2.48
CA ILE A 114 -8.60 -10.68 1.41
C ILE A 114 -8.65 -11.31 0.02
N ALA A 115 -8.09 -12.50 -0.15
CA ALA A 115 -8.02 -13.20 -1.43
C ALA A 115 -9.39 -13.78 -1.83
N GLY A 116 -10.17 -14.26 -0.86
CA GLY A 116 -11.51 -14.82 -1.06
C GLY A 116 -12.62 -13.79 -1.30
N LEU A 117 -12.37 -12.49 -1.11
CA LEU A 117 -13.39 -11.46 -1.31
C LEU A 117 -13.72 -11.24 -2.79
N GLU A 118 -15.01 -11.18 -3.11
CA GLU A 118 -15.47 -10.72 -4.41
C GLU A 118 -15.04 -9.26 -4.64
N ARG A 119 -14.37 -8.99 -5.76
CA ARG A 119 -14.02 -7.63 -6.18
C ARG A 119 -15.21 -7.00 -6.90
N LYS A 120 -15.66 -5.84 -6.43
CA LYS A 120 -16.67 -5.02 -7.11
C LYS A 120 -15.98 -3.83 -7.76
N PRO A 121 -15.76 -3.85 -9.10
CA PRO A 121 -15.11 -2.75 -9.79
C PRO A 121 -15.90 -1.45 -9.61
N PHE A 122 -15.18 -0.36 -9.39
CA PHE A 122 -15.72 0.98 -9.41
C PHE A 122 -14.86 1.88 -10.30
N ASP A 123 -15.48 2.49 -11.30
CA ASP A 123 -14.79 3.39 -12.22
C ASP A 123 -14.65 4.80 -11.63
N GLY A 124 -13.75 4.93 -10.64
CA GLY A 124 -13.41 6.23 -10.07
C GLY A 124 -12.50 7.06 -10.97
N ALA A 125 -11.87 6.48 -11.99
CA ALA A 125 -11.01 7.20 -12.92
C ALA A 125 -11.79 8.13 -13.87
N SER A 126 -13.07 7.85 -14.10
CA SER A 126 -13.97 8.74 -14.87
C SER A 126 -14.56 9.89 -14.02
N LEU A 127 -14.30 9.92 -12.70
CA LEU A 127 -14.79 10.97 -11.82
C LEU A 127 -13.84 12.17 -11.80
N GLY A 128 -14.26 13.25 -12.44
CA GLY A 128 -13.52 14.51 -12.47
C GLY A 128 -12.42 14.54 -13.54
N PRO A 129 -11.47 15.51 -13.43
CA PRO A 129 -10.38 15.61 -14.39
C PRO A 129 -9.50 14.37 -14.37
N LYS A 130 -9.01 13.99 -15.55
CA LYS A 130 -8.06 12.89 -15.71
C LYS A 130 -6.79 13.20 -14.89
N TYR A 131 -6.33 12.22 -14.13
CA TYR A 131 -5.05 12.31 -13.43
C TYR A 131 -3.89 12.28 -14.42
N GLU A 132 -3.08 13.32 -14.41
CA GLU A 132 -1.83 13.39 -15.16
C GLU A 132 -0.67 13.04 -14.22
N PRO A 133 0.09 11.96 -14.49
CA PRO A 133 1.18 11.57 -13.62
C PRO A 133 2.26 12.66 -13.51
N PRO A 134 2.70 12.99 -12.28
CA PRO A 134 3.83 13.87 -12.05
C PRO A 134 5.09 13.42 -12.79
N VAL A 135 5.77 14.39 -13.40
CA VAL A 135 7.07 14.19 -14.06
C VAL A 135 8.13 13.89 -13.01
N HIS A 136 9.02 12.93 -13.30
CA HIS A 136 10.18 12.65 -12.45
C HIS A 136 11.15 13.83 -12.46
N GLN A 137 11.55 14.29 -11.27
CA GLN A 137 12.42 15.46 -11.09
C GLN A 137 13.84 15.09 -10.60
N GLY A 138 14.10 13.79 -10.38
CA GLY A 138 15.37 13.30 -9.87
C GLY A 138 16.38 12.94 -10.96
N PRO A 139 17.59 12.50 -10.55
CA PRO A 139 18.53 11.90 -11.49
C PRO A 139 18.04 10.54 -11.98
N ASN A 140 18.43 10.16 -13.19
CA ASN A 140 18.17 8.82 -13.69
C ASN A 140 19.11 7.79 -13.03
N PRO A 141 18.70 6.51 -12.93
CA PRO A 141 19.58 5.42 -12.52
C PRO A 141 20.81 5.29 -13.42
N THR A 142 21.91 4.79 -12.86
CA THR A 142 23.21 4.67 -13.55
C THR A 142 23.43 3.31 -14.20
N ALA A 143 22.60 2.31 -13.89
CA ALA A 143 22.75 0.97 -14.44
C ALA A 143 22.63 0.94 -15.97
N GLU A 144 23.51 0.16 -16.60
CA GLU A 144 23.39 -0.19 -18.02
C GLU A 144 22.70 -1.55 -18.15
N VAL A 145 21.51 -1.56 -18.73
CA VAL A 145 20.72 -2.79 -18.95
C VAL A 145 20.57 -3.01 -20.45
N GLU A 146 21.02 -4.16 -20.95
CA GLU A 146 20.84 -4.53 -22.35
C GLU A 146 19.34 -4.59 -22.71
N GLY A 147 18.94 -3.85 -23.74
CA GLY A 147 17.52 -3.68 -24.09
C GLY A 147 16.73 -2.88 -23.05
N GLY A 148 17.41 -2.14 -22.18
CA GLY A 148 16.83 -1.36 -21.10
C GLY A 148 16.02 -0.16 -21.59
N LYS A 149 15.00 0.19 -20.80
CA LYS A 149 14.16 1.36 -20.94
C LYS A 149 14.06 2.06 -19.59
N LEU A 150 14.04 3.39 -19.62
CA LEU A 150 13.70 4.21 -18.46
C LEU A 150 12.19 4.16 -18.23
N HIS A 151 11.79 3.72 -17.04
CA HIS A 151 10.43 3.77 -16.52
C HIS A 151 10.40 4.78 -15.39
N THR A 152 9.43 5.70 -15.42
CA THR A 152 9.23 6.68 -14.33
C THR A 152 7.93 6.40 -13.60
N GLY A 153 7.87 6.83 -12.35
CA GLY A 153 6.71 6.68 -11.50
C GLY A 153 6.67 7.74 -10.41
N SER A 154 5.58 7.74 -9.65
CA SER A 154 5.38 8.74 -8.60
C SER A 154 4.33 8.31 -7.59
N CYS A 155 4.43 8.93 -6.40
CA CYS A 155 3.30 9.04 -5.49
C CYS A 155 2.19 9.91 -6.14
N HIS A 156 1.00 9.92 -5.55
CA HIS A 156 -0.13 10.62 -6.14
C HIS A 156 0.04 12.15 -6.19
N CYS A 157 0.68 12.75 -5.19
CA CYS A 157 0.86 14.20 -5.12
C CYS A 157 2.11 14.72 -5.87
N GLY A 158 2.98 13.83 -6.35
CA GLY A 158 4.22 14.19 -7.05
C GLY A 158 5.41 14.56 -6.16
N ALA A 159 5.23 14.70 -4.85
CA ALA A 159 6.33 15.03 -3.92
C ALA A 159 7.42 13.95 -3.84
N VAL A 160 7.08 12.70 -4.20
CA VAL A 160 8.03 11.60 -4.29
C VAL A 160 7.87 10.93 -5.64
N THR A 161 8.97 10.80 -6.38
CA THR A 161 9.04 10.18 -7.70
C THR A 161 10.07 9.05 -7.69
N VAL A 162 9.94 8.13 -8.64
CA VAL A 162 10.88 7.03 -8.81
C VAL A 162 11.25 6.90 -10.29
N ALA A 163 12.51 6.59 -10.56
CA ALA A 163 12.99 6.21 -11.87
C ALA A 163 13.62 4.83 -11.79
N VAL A 164 13.36 4.01 -12.82
CA VAL A 164 13.81 2.63 -12.93
C VAL A 164 14.37 2.41 -14.34
N VAL A 165 15.57 1.84 -14.44
CA VAL A 165 16.08 1.33 -15.72
C VAL A 165 15.99 -0.19 -15.71
N SER A 166 15.18 -0.75 -16.60
CA SER A 166 15.01 -2.20 -16.76
C SER A 166 14.58 -2.54 -18.18
N LYS A 167 14.60 -3.82 -18.56
CA LYS A 167 13.84 -4.27 -19.73
C LYS A 167 12.37 -3.81 -19.63
N PRO A 168 11.67 -3.53 -20.75
CA PRO A 168 10.25 -3.19 -20.78
C PRO A 168 9.37 -4.07 -19.88
N ILE A 169 8.78 -3.46 -18.82
CA ILE A 169 8.12 -4.18 -17.71
C ILE A 169 6.95 -5.07 -18.16
N ASN A 170 6.13 -4.61 -19.10
CA ASN A 170 4.98 -5.39 -19.60
C ASN A 170 5.30 -6.32 -20.78
N GLU A 171 6.55 -6.36 -21.26
CA GLU A 171 6.89 -7.06 -22.51
C GLU A 171 8.03 -8.07 -22.30
N THR A 172 9.20 -7.60 -21.86
CA THR A 172 10.44 -8.39 -21.86
C THR A 172 11.15 -8.42 -20.50
N TYR A 173 10.53 -7.90 -19.44
CA TYR A 173 11.08 -7.98 -18.09
C TYR A 173 11.01 -9.40 -17.53
N GLU A 174 12.17 -9.92 -17.14
CA GLU A 174 12.36 -11.29 -16.64
C GLU A 174 12.76 -11.31 -15.15
N GLY A 175 12.83 -10.14 -14.50
CA GLY A 175 13.19 -10.04 -13.09
C GLY A 175 12.07 -10.55 -12.17
N GLN A 176 12.38 -10.69 -10.89
CA GLN A 176 11.43 -11.16 -9.89
C GLN A 176 10.31 -10.13 -9.68
N VAL A 177 9.06 -10.57 -9.86
CA VAL A 177 7.84 -9.83 -9.53
C VAL A 177 7.12 -10.58 -8.42
N ILE A 178 7.08 -10.03 -7.22
CA ILE A 178 6.62 -10.74 -6.02
C ILE A 178 5.35 -10.10 -5.44
N GLU A 179 4.35 -10.93 -5.19
CA GLU A 179 3.23 -10.63 -4.30
C GLU A 179 3.42 -11.44 -3.01
N CYS A 180 3.46 -10.75 -1.88
CA CYS A 180 3.73 -11.36 -0.59
C CYS A 180 2.54 -11.17 0.35
N ASP A 181 2.21 -12.18 1.15
CA ASP A 181 1.11 -12.16 2.12
C ASP A 181 1.54 -11.79 3.54
N CYS A 182 2.79 -11.36 3.75
CA CYS A 182 3.17 -10.85 5.07
C CYS A 182 2.34 -9.62 5.44
N SER A 183 2.19 -9.37 6.74
CA SER A 183 1.24 -8.39 7.29
C SER A 183 1.29 -7.00 6.65
N ILE A 184 2.48 -6.49 6.29
CA ILE A 184 2.59 -5.18 5.65
C ILE A 184 2.27 -5.22 4.16
N CYS A 185 2.58 -6.33 3.48
CA CYS A 185 2.36 -6.51 2.06
C CYS A 185 0.89 -6.71 1.76
N GLU A 186 0.19 -7.50 2.58
CA GLU A 186 -1.26 -7.66 2.46
C GLU A 186 -2.00 -6.33 2.71
N ARG A 187 -1.62 -5.60 3.77
CA ARG A 187 -2.23 -4.30 4.16
C ARG A 187 -2.14 -3.23 3.08
N ASN A 188 -1.07 -3.25 2.28
CA ASN A 188 -0.79 -2.23 1.26
C ASN A 188 -0.86 -2.77 -0.18
N GLY A 189 -1.15 -4.06 -0.36
CA GLY A 189 -1.31 -4.73 -1.66
C GLY A 189 -0.14 -4.53 -2.62
N TYR A 190 1.09 -4.66 -2.12
CA TYR A 190 2.30 -4.46 -2.93
C TYR A 190 2.42 -5.46 -4.07
N ILE A 191 2.97 -4.99 -5.18
CA ILE A 191 3.51 -5.85 -6.25
C ILE A 191 4.97 -5.42 -6.42
N TRP A 192 5.90 -6.20 -5.90
CA TRP A 192 7.31 -5.82 -5.82
C TRP A 192 8.08 -6.25 -7.06
N LEU A 193 8.68 -5.29 -7.77
CA LEU A 193 9.73 -5.53 -8.74
C LEU A 193 11.07 -5.53 -8.00
N TYR A 194 11.76 -6.66 -7.95
CA TYR A 194 13.07 -6.77 -7.30
C TYR A 194 14.16 -6.40 -8.30
N LEU A 195 14.62 -5.16 -8.21
CA LEU A 195 15.64 -4.56 -9.07
C LEU A 195 16.94 -4.38 -8.27
N ASP A 196 18.07 -4.28 -8.98
CA ASP A 196 19.35 -3.95 -8.39
C ASP A 196 19.40 -2.48 -7.92
N ILE A 197 20.27 -2.20 -6.94
CA ILE A 197 20.31 -0.90 -6.27
C ILE A 197 20.66 0.27 -7.21
N ASP A 198 21.44 0.02 -8.26
CA ASP A 198 21.84 0.99 -9.27
C ASP A 198 20.83 1.16 -10.42
N GLN A 199 19.81 0.29 -10.48
CA GLN A 199 18.69 0.37 -11.43
C GLN A 199 17.57 1.30 -10.96
N VAL A 200 17.59 1.77 -9.70
CA VAL A 200 16.48 2.50 -9.09
C VAL A 200 16.95 3.78 -8.43
N VAL A 201 16.24 4.86 -8.71
CA VAL A 201 16.38 6.13 -7.99
C VAL A 201 15.02 6.53 -7.42
N LEU A 202 14.95 6.66 -6.09
CA LEU A 202 13.84 7.30 -5.39
C LEU A 202 14.21 8.78 -5.15
N SER A 203 13.31 9.71 -5.47
CA SER A 203 13.58 11.14 -5.39
C SER A 203 12.43 11.90 -4.75
N GLY A 204 12.77 12.89 -3.93
CA GLY A 204 11.86 13.76 -3.21
C GLY A 204 12.56 14.34 -1.99
N ASP A 205 11.97 15.38 -1.39
CA ASP A 205 12.47 15.90 -0.12
C ASP A 205 12.41 14.81 0.94
N ASP A 206 13.44 14.70 1.78
CA ASP A 206 13.50 13.64 2.79
C ASP A 206 12.32 13.73 3.78
N ASP A 207 11.87 14.96 4.07
CA ASP A 207 10.68 15.24 4.88
C ASP A 207 9.37 14.76 4.24
N SER A 208 9.34 14.58 2.91
CA SER A 208 8.20 14.02 2.17
C SER A 208 8.22 12.49 2.12
N ILE A 209 9.34 11.85 2.47
CA ILE A 209 9.51 10.39 2.43
C ILE A 209 9.35 9.81 3.84
N GLY A 210 8.30 9.02 4.02
CA GLY A 210 8.10 8.16 5.17
C GLY A 210 8.91 6.89 5.03
N ARG A 211 9.53 6.43 6.13
CA ARG A 211 10.29 5.18 6.20
C ARG A 211 9.83 4.37 7.40
N TYR A 212 9.25 3.21 7.13
CA TYR A 212 8.74 2.34 8.18
C TYR A 212 9.46 1.00 8.19
N ALA A 213 10.24 0.76 9.24
CA ALA A 213 10.93 -0.49 9.50
C ALA A 213 10.27 -1.23 10.68
N PHE A 214 10.23 -2.56 10.60
CA PHE A 214 9.65 -3.45 11.61
C PHE A 214 10.37 -4.80 11.61
N SER A 215 10.02 -5.69 12.54
CA SER A 215 10.70 -6.98 12.72
C SER A 215 12.22 -6.77 12.85
N HIS A 216 13.05 -7.44 12.04
CA HIS A 216 14.51 -7.31 12.00
C HIS A 216 15.02 -5.98 11.43
N ARG A 217 14.14 -5.07 11.02
CA ARG A 217 14.48 -3.72 10.52
C ARG A 217 15.37 -3.69 9.27
N ILE A 218 15.58 -4.82 8.58
CA ILE A 218 16.41 -4.95 7.36
C ILE A 218 15.95 -4.02 6.23
N LEU A 219 14.64 -3.83 6.09
CA LEU A 219 14.04 -2.97 5.08
C LEU A 219 13.15 -1.91 5.72
N SER A 220 13.24 -0.69 5.21
CA SER A 220 12.26 0.36 5.38
C SER A 220 11.26 0.33 4.22
N LYS A 221 9.97 0.24 4.53
CA LYS A 221 8.91 0.49 3.55
C LYS A 221 8.79 1.99 3.35
N THR A 222 9.07 2.46 2.13
CA THR A 222 8.96 3.88 1.83
C THR A 222 7.54 4.25 1.39
N PHE A 223 7.06 5.40 1.83
CA PHE A 223 5.76 5.95 1.43
C PHE A 223 5.83 7.47 1.38
N CYS A 224 4.94 8.10 0.62
CA CYS A 224 4.83 9.55 0.65
C CYS A 224 4.07 10.00 1.91
N LYS A 225 4.66 10.85 2.73
CA LYS A 225 4.03 11.39 3.96
C LYS A 225 2.83 12.31 3.68
N ILE A 226 2.69 12.82 2.46
CA ILE A 226 1.58 13.70 2.07
C ILE A 226 0.37 12.88 1.62
N CYS A 227 0.57 11.98 0.65
CA CYS A 227 -0.56 11.25 0.05
C CYS A 227 -0.66 9.80 0.50
N GLY A 228 0.28 9.27 1.27
CA GLY A 228 0.26 7.89 1.80
C GLY A 228 0.45 6.80 0.75
N VAL A 229 0.92 7.13 -0.46
CA VAL A 229 1.21 6.11 -1.49
C VAL A 229 2.53 5.42 -1.11
N PRO A 230 2.57 4.08 -1.04
CA PRO A 230 3.80 3.35 -0.82
C PRO A 230 4.59 3.16 -2.12
N LEU A 231 5.92 3.37 -2.06
CA LEU A 231 6.77 3.45 -3.26
C LEU A 231 7.76 2.29 -3.38
N THR A 232 8.71 2.14 -2.45
CA THR A 232 9.84 1.21 -2.56
C THR A 232 10.16 0.52 -1.24
N ASN A 233 11.00 -0.50 -1.31
CA ASN A 233 11.78 -0.95 -0.17
C ASN A 233 13.15 -0.27 -0.21
N GLN A 234 13.57 0.30 0.92
CA GLN A 234 14.92 0.82 1.09
C GLN A 234 15.67 -0.06 2.09
N TYR A 235 16.87 -0.50 1.71
CA TYR A 235 17.75 -1.22 2.62
C TYR A 235 18.15 -0.33 3.81
N ASN A 236 18.07 -0.89 5.01
CA ASN A 236 18.54 -0.25 6.23
C ASN A 236 19.85 -0.94 6.67
N PRO A 237 20.97 -0.20 6.69
CA PRO A 237 22.19 -0.70 7.30
C PRO A 237 21.96 -1.00 8.78
N LEU A 238 22.34 -2.20 9.21
CA LEU A 238 22.29 -2.61 10.62
C LEU A 238 23.67 -2.45 11.26
N THR A 239 23.69 -2.09 12.55
CA THR A 239 24.90 -2.10 13.38
C THR A 239 25.45 -3.52 13.54
N GLU A 240 26.71 -3.66 13.94
CA GLU A 240 27.29 -5.00 14.18
C GLU A 240 26.51 -5.79 15.24
N GLU A 241 26.08 -5.10 16.30
CA GLU A 241 25.24 -5.68 17.34
C GLU A 241 23.90 -6.18 16.79
N GLU A 242 23.15 -5.34 16.05
CA GLU A 242 21.89 -5.74 15.42
C GLU A 242 22.08 -6.92 14.45
N ARG A 243 23.18 -6.91 13.67
CA ARG A 243 23.52 -8.02 12.76
C ARG A 243 23.83 -9.29 13.52
N SER A 244 24.48 -9.23 14.69
CA SER A 244 24.79 -10.42 15.49
C SER A 244 23.53 -11.13 15.99
N MET A 245 22.44 -10.39 16.20
CA MET A 245 21.15 -10.89 16.71
C MET A 245 20.23 -11.50 15.63
N LEU A 246 20.59 -11.38 14.34
CA LEU A 246 19.80 -11.97 13.25
C LEU A 246 19.85 -13.50 13.27
N THR A 247 18.69 -14.13 13.04
CA THR A 247 18.62 -15.54 12.64
C THR A 247 19.36 -15.78 11.33
N GLU A 248 19.67 -17.03 11.01
CA GLU A 248 20.36 -17.39 9.76
C GLU A 248 19.59 -16.89 8.53
N ASP A 249 18.27 -17.14 8.48
CA ASP A 249 17.41 -16.67 7.39
C ASP A 249 17.37 -15.14 7.30
N ALA A 250 17.26 -14.45 8.44
CA ALA A 250 17.26 -12.99 8.45
C ALA A 250 18.61 -12.42 7.99
N ARG A 251 19.72 -13.07 8.31
CA ARG A 251 21.06 -12.71 7.84
C ARG A 251 21.22 -12.94 6.33
N HIS A 252 20.66 -14.02 5.80
CA HIS A 252 20.59 -14.26 4.36
C HIS A 252 19.87 -13.11 3.65
N TRP A 253 18.64 -12.80 4.08
CA TRP A 253 17.85 -11.70 3.49
C TRP A 253 18.51 -10.33 3.66
N HIS A 254 19.14 -10.08 4.81
CA HIS A 254 19.93 -8.87 5.03
C HIS A 254 21.01 -8.71 3.97
N ASN A 255 21.74 -9.79 3.62
CA ASN A 255 22.78 -9.73 2.60
C ASN A 255 22.19 -9.53 1.20
N VAL A 256 21.10 -10.21 0.86
CA VAL A 256 20.41 -10.05 -0.43
C VAL A 256 19.96 -8.60 -0.63
N PHE A 257 19.32 -7.99 0.37
CA PHE A 257 18.75 -6.65 0.25
C PHE A 257 19.80 -5.52 0.21
N ARG A 258 21.07 -5.80 0.49
CA ARG A 258 22.16 -4.81 0.29
C ARG A 258 22.32 -4.42 -1.17
N GLU A 259 21.97 -5.31 -2.09
CA GLU A 259 22.17 -5.14 -3.52
C GLU A 259 20.86 -4.87 -4.26
N LYS A 260 19.72 -4.88 -3.55
CA LYS A 260 18.39 -4.74 -4.16
C LYS A 260 17.66 -3.49 -3.70
N HIS A 261 16.89 -2.88 -4.60
CA HIS A 261 15.97 -1.79 -4.29
C HIS A 261 14.57 -2.09 -4.86
N PRO A 262 13.77 -2.93 -4.19
CA PRO A 262 12.45 -3.29 -4.71
C PRO A 262 11.50 -2.10 -4.90
N VAL A 263 10.79 -2.06 -6.03
CA VAL A 263 9.84 -0.98 -6.39
C VAL A 263 8.42 -1.54 -6.49
N ASN A 264 7.44 -0.83 -5.93
CA ASN A 264 6.04 -1.18 -6.07
C ASN A 264 5.56 -0.86 -7.49
N ALA A 265 5.27 -1.88 -8.30
CA ALA A 265 4.87 -1.72 -9.71
C ALA A 265 3.70 -0.75 -9.91
N ARG A 266 2.81 -0.62 -8.90
CA ARG A 266 1.63 0.26 -8.93
C ARG A 266 1.97 1.75 -9.02
N VAL A 267 3.20 2.15 -8.70
CA VAL A 267 3.61 3.56 -8.75
C VAL A 267 4.21 3.96 -10.09
N LEU A 268 4.57 2.99 -10.95
CA LEU A 268 5.16 3.22 -12.26
C LEU A 268 4.11 3.60 -13.30
N ASN A 269 4.45 4.57 -14.13
CA ASN A 269 3.57 5.10 -15.16
C ASN A 269 3.50 4.15 -16.35
N GLY A 270 2.28 3.89 -16.84
CA GLY A 270 2.06 3.05 -18.02
C GLY A 270 2.31 1.55 -17.79
N VAL A 271 2.63 1.13 -16.56
CA VAL A 271 2.74 -0.29 -16.21
C VAL A 271 1.37 -0.85 -15.93
N ASP A 272 0.93 -1.83 -16.73
CA ASP A 272 -0.27 -2.61 -16.42
C ASP A 272 0.09 -3.72 -15.44
N TRP A 273 -0.03 -3.46 -14.14
CA TRP A 273 0.33 -4.42 -13.11
C TRP A 273 -0.58 -5.67 -13.09
N LYS A 274 -1.75 -5.64 -13.74
CA LYS A 274 -2.67 -6.79 -13.77
C LYS A 274 -2.22 -7.88 -14.74
N THR A 275 -1.34 -7.56 -15.69
CA THR A 275 -0.81 -8.51 -16.68
C THR A 275 0.56 -9.06 -16.30
N LEU A 276 1.16 -8.57 -15.21
CA LEU A 276 2.45 -9.06 -14.74
C LEU A 276 2.33 -10.50 -14.25
N LYS A 277 3.32 -11.32 -14.60
CA LYS A 277 3.45 -12.68 -14.08
C LYS A 277 4.08 -12.61 -12.69
N THR A 278 3.25 -12.67 -11.66
CA THR A 278 3.71 -12.58 -10.26
C THR A 278 4.04 -13.96 -9.70
N GLN A 279 5.01 -13.99 -8.78
CA GLN A 279 5.31 -15.13 -7.93
C GLN A 279 4.80 -14.82 -6.53
N HIS A 280 4.15 -15.81 -5.91
CA HIS A 280 3.69 -15.66 -4.54
C HIS A 280 4.80 -15.98 -3.55
N SER A 281 4.95 -15.14 -2.52
CA SER A 281 5.83 -15.37 -1.38
C SER A 281 4.99 -15.48 -0.09
N ASP A 282 5.09 -16.64 0.58
CA ASP A 282 4.50 -16.91 1.89
C ASP A 282 5.32 -16.21 2.98
N GLY A 283 5.23 -14.89 3.03
CA GLY A 283 5.92 -14.09 4.01
C GLY A 283 5.26 -14.16 5.39
N LYS A 284 4.00 -14.58 5.47
CA LYS A 284 3.31 -14.81 6.75
C LYS A 284 3.99 -15.93 7.56
N THR A 285 4.38 -17.01 6.91
CA THR A 285 5.07 -18.14 7.57
C THR A 285 6.58 -17.95 7.58
N GLN A 286 7.17 -17.45 6.50
CA GLN A 286 8.63 -17.36 6.34
C GLN A 286 9.27 -16.24 7.16
N PHE A 287 8.59 -15.11 7.37
CA PHE A 287 9.19 -13.97 8.08
C PHE A 287 8.83 -13.98 9.56
N GLN A 288 9.74 -14.53 10.38
CA GLN A 288 9.63 -14.54 11.83
C GLN A 288 10.39 -13.36 12.48
N PRO A 289 9.97 -12.89 13.67
CA PRO A 289 8.72 -13.22 14.34
C PRO A 289 7.51 -12.68 13.54
N GLY A 290 6.46 -13.50 13.46
CA GLY A 290 5.22 -13.13 12.80
C GLY A 290 4.55 -11.89 13.44
N TYR A 291 3.76 -11.19 12.64
CA TYR A 291 2.99 -10.03 13.11
C TYR A 291 1.86 -10.46 14.05
N VAL A 292 1.72 -9.77 15.17
CA VAL A 292 0.64 -9.99 16.14
C VAL A 292 -0.33 -8.81 16.08
N ASN A 293 -1.60 -9.10 15.77
CA ASN A 293 -2.66 -8.09 15.79
C ASN A 293 -2.88 -7.54 17.21
N PRO A 294 -3.08 -6.21 17.38
CA PRO A 294 -3.36 -5.57 18.67
C PRO A 294 -4.85 -5.59 19.08
#